data_AF-A0A9P8UNZ7-F1
#
_entry.id   AF-A0A9P8UNZ7-F1
#
_cell.length_a   1.000
_cell.length_b   1.000
_cell.length_c   1.000
_cell.angle_alpha   90.00
_cell.angle_beta   90.00
_cell.angle_gamma   90.00
#
_symmetry.space_group_name_H-M   'P 1'
#
loop_
_entity.id
_entity.type
_entity.pdbx_description
1 polymer ?
#
loop_
_entity_poly.entity_id
_entity_poly.type
_entity_poly.pdbx_seq_one_letter_code
_entity_poly.pdbx_strand_id
1 'polypeptide(L)'
;MIVQNITVPRDRNLEAVPLTRSSFAPFGDVLTNPSPSDLPHNTSPASIASGALPCGAISANQGTAIQYKQFGTLRNLYDQAPSKSNATPRVTMFVCGARELSGPKKDQFEVKVLERHPFTTQTFTPLTKDGGRTRYLVVVAPTLEASTGDEGLPVPRKERDGKGGLPGSGLPDLGQLRAFVATGEQAVTYGAGTWHAPMVALGDQGTAVDFVVIQFANDTAVEDCQEVMLESSGIENRNIMVKVPTQLKLARL
;
A
#
# COMPACT_ATOMS: atom_id res chain seq x y z
N MET A 1 -9.88 -6.93 -11.84
CA MET A 1 -11.14 -6.97 -12.62
C MET A 1 -11.96 -5.74 -12.25
N ILE A 2 -12.41 -4.97 -13.24
CA ILE A 2 -13.32 -3.84 -12.97
C ILE A 2 -14.65 -4.39 -12.46
N VAL A 3 -14.99 -4.05 -11.22
CA VAL A 3 -16.25 -4.46 -10.60
C VAL A 3 -17.31 -3.36 -10.70
N GLN A 4 -16.90 -2.09 -10.78
CA GLN A 4 -17.83 -0.97 -10.84
C GLN A 4 -17.18 0.33 -11.33
N ASN A 5 -17.99 1.19 -11.96
CA ASN A 5 -17.66 2.60 -12.17
C ASN A 5 -18.36 3.44 -11.10
N ILE A 6 -17.63 4.31 -10.43
CA ILE A 6 -18.10 5.17 -9.34
C ILE A 6 -18.03 6.62 -9.82
N THR A 7 -19.17 7.30 -9.83
CA THR A 7 -19.19 8.76 -10.06
C THR A 7 -18.60 9.48 -8.87
N VAL A 8 -17.63 10.36 -9.10
CA VAL A 8 -17.03 11.20 -8.06
C VAL A 8 -18.10 12.19 -7.54
N PRO A 9 -18.53 12.10 -6.27
CA PRO A 9 -19.70 12.84 -5.79
C PRO A 9 -19.42 14.34 -5.63
N ARG A 10 -18.17 14.74 -5.40
CA ARG A 10 -17.70 16.13 -5.27
C ARG A 10 -16.20 16.19 -5.54
N ASP A 11 -15.71 17.36 -5.94
CA ASP A 11 -14.27 17.59 -6.04
C ASP A 11 -13.56 17.32 -4.72
N ARG A 12 -12.40 16.69 -4.83
CA ARG A 12 -11.54 16.43 -3.68
C ARG A 12 -10.09 16.76 -3.98
N ASN A 13 -9.54 17.66 -3.19
CA ASN A 13 -8.13 17.99 -3.20
C ASN A 13 -7.50 17.46 -1.92
N LEU A 14 -6.58 16.50 -2.06
CA LEU A 14 -5.78 15.91 -0.99
C LEU A 14 -4.37 16.45 -1.09
N GLU A 15 -3.70 16.68 0.03
CA GLU A 15 -2.25 16.90 0.05
C GLU A 15 -1.58 15.64 0.59
N ALA A 16 -0.60 15.11 -0.16
CA ALA A 16 0.15 13.94 0.25
C ALA A 16 1.14 14.30 1.36
N VAL A 17 1.19 13.49 2.42
CA VAL A 17 2.09 13.70 3.57
C VAL A 17 3.19 12.62 3.60
N PRO A 18 4.28 12.77 4.37
CA PRO A 18 5.27 11.71 4.49
C PRO A 18 4.66 10.39 4.98
N LEU A 19 5.04 9.28 4.37
CA LEU A 19 4.63 7.96 4.82
C LEU A 19 5.32 7.60 6.14
N THR A 20 4.54 7.23 7.15
CA THR A 20 5.04 6.70 8.41
C THR A 20 4.28 5.44 8.79
N ARG A 21 4.87 4.59 9.64
CA ARG A 21 4.16 3.42 10.19
C ARG A 21 2.85 3.82 10.88
N SER A 22 2.92 4.82 11.74
CA SER A 22 1.77 5.24 12.56
C SER A 22 0.61 5.76 11.72
N SER A 23 0.90 6.55 10.69
CA SER A 23 -0.13 7.15 9.82
C SER A 23 -0.72 6.14 8.83
N PHE A 24 0.00 5.05 8.53
CA PHE A 24 -0.42 4.03 7.59
C PHE A 24 -1.03 2.77 8.25
N ALA A 25 -0.83 2.58 9.56
CA ALA A 25 -1.30 1.40 10.30
C ALA A 25 -2.77 0.98 10.07
N PRO A 26 -3.75 1.90 9.85
CA PRO A 26 -5.12 1.50 9.53
C PRO A 26 -5.29 0.79 8.18
N PHE A 27 -4.31 0.92 7.29
CA PHE A 27 -4.37 0.45 5.90
C PHE A 27 -3.42 -0.74 5.63
N GLY A 28 -2.43 -0.93 6.50
CA GLY A 28 -1.42 -1.98 6.39
C GLY A 28 -0.11 -1.62 7.09
N ASP A 29 1.00 -2.16 6.60
CA ASP A 29 2.33 -2.01 7.22
C ASP A 29 3.28 -1.18 6.35
N VAL A 30 4.18 -0.43 7.02
CA VAL A 30 5.34 0.21 6.39
C VAL A 30 6.60 -0.48 6.87
N LEU A 31 7.31 -1.10 5.93
CA LEU A 31 8.51 -1.89 6.20
C LEU A 31 9.75 -1.05 5.88
N THR A 32 10.47 -0.63 6.92
CA THR A 32 11.70 0.16 6.83
C THR A 32 12.55 -0.08 8.08
N ASN A 33 13.87 0.14 8.05
CA ASN A 33 14.69 -0.11 9.24
C ASN A 33 14.13 0.66 10.46
N PRO A 34 13.69 -0.02 11.53
CA PRO A 34 13.01 0.64 12.63
C PRO A 34 13.96 1.38 13.56
N SER A 35 15.26 1.11 13.46
CA SER A 35 16.31 1.74 14.26
C SER A 35 17.58 1.92 13.41
N PRO A 36 17.59 2.88 12.46
CA PRO A 36 18.71 3.05 11.52
C PRO A 36 20.06 3.37 12.17
N SER A 37 20.05 3.96 13.36
CA SER A 37 21.24 4.26 14.16
C SER A 37 21.87 3.04 14.84
N ASP A 38 21.07 1.99 15.06
CA ASP A 38 21.47 0.80 15.81
C ASP A 38 21.98 -0.25 14.84
N LEU A 39 23.30 -0.37 14.80
CA LEU A 39 24.04 -1.24 13.90
C LEU A 39 24.76 -2.34 14.71
N PRO A 40 24.99 -3.53 14.14
CA PRO A 40 25.65 -4.62 14.86
C PRO A 40 27.00 -4.23 15.50
N HIS A 41 27.74 -3.30 14.87
CA HIS A 41 29.04 -2.87 15.38
C HIS A 41 28.95 -1.90 16.58
N ASN A 42 27.82 -1.20 16.76
CA ASN A 42 27.63 -0.21 17.83
C ASN A 42 26.55 -0.62 18.85
N THR A 43 25.83 -1.73 18.60
CA THR A 43 24.75 -2.22 19.45
C THR A 43 25.04 -3.65 19.88
N SER A 44 25.53 -3.83 21.11
CA SER A 44 25.97 -5.14 21.61
C SER A 44 24.81 -6.14 21.74
N PRO A 45 25.06 -7.47 21.63
CA PRO A 45 24.02 -8.49 21.83
C PRO A 45 23.31 -8.38 23.19
N ALA A 46 24.03 -8.00 24.25
CA ALA A 46 23.47 -7.77 25.58
C ALA A 46 22.52 -6.56 25.59
N SER A 47 22.85 -5.48 24.87
CA SER A 47 21.98 -4.32 24.70
C SER A 47 20.68 -4.71 23.97
N ILE A 48 20.78 -5.49 22.89
CA ILE A 48 19.59 -5.96 22.16
C ILE A 48 18.72 -6.85 23.05
N ALA A 49 19.33 -7.76 23.81
CA ALA A 49 18.63 -8.67 24.73
C ALA A 49 17.89 -7.96 25.88
N SER A 50 18.23 -6.69 26.18
CA SER A 50 17.50 -5.88 27.16
C SER A 50 16.08 -5.51 26.72
N GLY A 51 15.75 -5.64 25.43
CA GLY A 51 14.44 -5.31 24.87
C GLY A 51 14.23 -3.83 24.54
N ALA A 52 15.29 -3.02 24.56
CA ALA A 52 15.21 -1.59 24.23
C ALA A 52 14.88 -1.31 22.75
N LEU A 53 15.25 -2.22 21.84
CA LEU A 53 14.97 -2.07 20.41
C LEU A 53 13.56 -2.55 20.04
N PRO A 54 12.91 -1.92 19.04
CA PRO A 54 11.54 -2.24 18.64
C PRO A 54 11.42 -3.60 17.94
N CYS A 55 10.18 -3.98 17.61
CA CYS A 55 9.86 -5.13 16.75
C CYS A 55 10.43 -6.48 17.23
N GLY A 56 10.65 -6.63 18.54
CA GLY A 56 11.20 -7.84 19.14
C GLY A 56 12.59 -8.17 18.61
N ALA A 57 13.47 -7.16 18.50
CA ALA A 57 14.82 -7.31 17.98
C ALA A 57 15.61 -8.40 18.73
N ILE A 58 16.40 -9.17 17.98
CA ILE A 58 17.39 -10.11 18.52
C ILE A 58 18.72 -9.95 17.80
N SER A 59 19.80 -10.24 18.51
CA SER A 59 21.11 -10.42 17.87
C SER A 59 21.09 -11.72 17.08
N ALA A 60 21.54 -11.67 15.83
CA ALA A 60 21.62 -12.79 14.90
C ALA A 60 23.01 -12.90 14.28
N ASN A 61 23.28 -13.99 13.55
CA ASN A 61 24.54 -14.23 12.84
C ASN A 61 25.78 -14.01 13.71
N GLN A 62 25.80 -14.63 14.91
CA GLN A 62 26.91 -14.53 15.86
C GLN A 62 27.27 -13.07 16.24
N GLY A 63 26.29 -12.17 16.28
CA GLY A 63 26.48 -10.76 16.65
C GLY A 63 26.67 -9.80 15.48
N THR A 64 26.68 -10.31 14.24
CA THR A 64 26.90 -9.48 13.04
C THR A 64 25.61 -8.99 12.39
N ALA A 65 24.44 -9.36 12.90
CA ALA A 65 23.15 -8.88 12.42
C ALA A 65 22.19 -8.58 13.57
N ILE A 66 21.26 -7.65 13.31
CA ILE A 66 20.08 -7.42 14.15
C ILE A 66 18.87 -7.91 13.36
N GLN A 67 18.14 -8.87 13.90
CA GLN A 67 16.89 -9.36 13.31
C GLN A 67 15.69 -8.76 14.05
N TYR A 68 14.84 -8.05 13.32
CA TYR A 68 13.55 -7.56 13.82
C TYR A 68 12.45 -8.58 13.49
N LYS A 69 11.92 -9.28 14.50
CA LYS A 69 11.01 -10.42 14.30
C LYS A 69 9.58 -10.02 13.93
N GLN A 70 9.08 -8.92 14.48
CA GLN A 70 7.71 -8.45 14.31
C GLN A 70 7.69 -7.24 13.36
N PHE A 71 7.93 -7.49 12.07
CA PHE A 71 8.26 -6.42 11.13
C PHE A 71 7.15 -6.08 10.13
N GLY A 72 6.33 -7.05 9.74
CA GLY A 72 5.21 -6.89 8.82
C GLY A 72 4.35 -8.14 8.74
N THR A 73 3.17 -8.02 8.15
CA THR A 73 2.17 -9.09 8.10
C THR A 73 1.93 -9.57 6.66
N LEU A 74 2.05 -10.88 6.43
CA LEU A 74 1.53 -11.52 5.21
C LEU A 74 0.25 -12.29 5.55
N ARG A 75 -0.77 -12.15 4.69
CA ARG A 75 -2.06 -12.84 4.85
C ARG A 75 -2.43 -13.59 3.58
N ASN A 76 -2.86 -14.84 3.76
CA ASN A 76 -3.51 -15.67 2.75
C ASN A 76 -4.87 -16.09 3.32
N LEU A 77 -5.96 -15.65 2.69
CA LEU A 77 -7.34 -15.90 3.12
C LEU A 77 -8.15 -16.64 2.03
N TYR A 78 -7.49 -17.18 1.01
CA TYR A 78 -8.15 -17.83 -0.13
C TYR A 78 -8.83 -19.15 0.25
N ASP A 79 -8.58 -19.71 1.44
CA ASP A 79 -9.38 -20.80 2.01
C ASP A 79 -10.87 -20.42 2.16
N GLN A 80 -11.14 -19.12 2.29
CA GLN A 80 -12.49 -18.56 2.33
C GLN A 80 -13.06 -18.21 0.96
N ALA A 81 -12.25 -18.21 -0.10
CA ALA A 81 -12.69 -17.83 -1.44
C ALA A 81 -13.80 -18.76 -1.97
N PRO A 82 -14.81 -18.23 -2.69
CA PRO A 82 -15.88 -19.04 -3.28
C PRO A 82 -15.40 -20.10 -4.30
N SER A 83 -14.41 -19.78 -5.12
CA SER A 83 -13.90 -20.68 -6.17
C SER A 83 -13.35 -22.00 -5.65
N LYS A 84 -12.87 -22.01 -4.40
CA LYS A 84 -12.08 -23.10 -3.80
C LYS A 84 -10.79 -23.43 -4.55
N SER A 85 -10.35 -22.52 -5.43
CA SER A 85 -9.06 -22.62 -6.09
C SER A 85 -7.93 -22.41 -5.08
N ASN A 86 -6.89 -23.23 -5.19
CA ASN A 86 -5.73 -23.13 -4.33
C ASN A 86 -4.94 -21.86 -4.64
N ALA A 87 -4.68 -21.04 -3.63
CA ALA A 87 -3.76 -19.92 -3.76
C ALA A 87 -2.31 -20.36 -3.56
N THR A 88 -1.39 -19.71 -4.28
CA THR A 88 0.05 -19.88 -4.09
C THR A 88 0.70 -18.53 -3.82
N PRO A 89 1.81 -18.49 -3.06
CA PRO A 89 2.59 -17.26 -2.91
C PRO A 89 3.20 -16.89 -4.27
N ARG A 90 3.13 -15.60 -4.59
CA ARG A 90 3.69 -15.00 -5.81
C ARG A 90 4.75 -13.98 -5.41
N VAL A 91 5.87 -14.02 -6.14
CA VAL A 91 6.91 -13.00 -6.11
C VAL A 91 7.09 -12.51 -7.54
N THR A 92 6.72 -11.27 -7.80
CA THR A 92 6.67 -10.69 -9.16
C THR A 92 7.44 -9.38 -9.22
N MET A 93 7.84 -8.96 -10.41
CA MET A 93 8.48 -7.66 -10.63
C MET A 93 7.50 -6.70 -11.30
N PHE A 94 7.38 -5.49 -10.76
CA PHE A 94 6.64 -4.40 -11.37
C PHE A 94 7.62 -3.29 -11.71
N VAL A 95 7.80 -3.03 -13.01
CA VAL A 95 8.59 -1.89 -13.50
C VAL A 95 7.62 -0.72 -13.69
N CYS A 96 7.53 0.15 -12.69
CA CYS A 96 6.55 1.24 -12.67
C CYS A 96 7.15 2.52 -13.25
N GLY A 97 6.76 2.89 -14.47
CA GLY A 97 7.14 4.17 -15.07
C GLY A 97 6.63 5.36 -14.27
N ALA A 98 7.44 6.41 -14.17
CA ALA A 98 7.08 7.64 -13.48
C ALA A 98 5.82 8.26 -14.08
N ARG A 99 4.84 8.58 -13.23
CA ARG A 99 3.59 9.19 -13.66
C ARG A 99 3.77 10.68 -13.91
N GLU A 100 3.20 11.17 -15.01
CA GLU A 100 3.13 12.61 -15.26
C GLU A 100 2.20 13.29 -14.25
N LEU A 101 2.69 14.37 -13.65
CA LEU A 101 1.93 15.21 -12.74
C LEU A 101 1.48 16.48 -13.47
N SER A 102 0.22 16.84 -13.33
CA SER A 102 -0.40 18.02 -13.91
C SER A 102 -0.23 19.26 -13.02
N GLY A 103 -0.85 20.36 -13.44
CA GLY A 103 -0.80 21.65 -12.75
C GLY A 103 0.46 22.47 -13.07
N PRO A 104 0.46 23.76 -12.72
CA PRO A 104 1.54 24.69 -13.08
C PRO A 104 2.89 24.31 -12.47
N LYS A 105 2.88 23.61 -11.33
CA LYS A 105 4.09 23.15 -10.63
C LYS A 105 4.44 21.68 -10.92
N LYS A 106 3.69 20.99 -11.79
CA LYS A 106 3.83 19.55 -12.05
C LYS A 106 3.83 18.73 -10.75
N ASP A 107 2.83 18.99 -9.91
CA ASP A 107 2.69 18.47 -8.55
C ASP A 107 1.30 17.88 -8.27
N GLN A 108 0.43 17.76 -9.29
CA GLN A 108 -0.93 17.24 -9.12
C GLN A 108 -1.10 15.87 -9.79
N PHE A 109 -1.53 14.87 -9.04
CA PHE A 109 -1.87 13.54 -9.52
C PHE A 109 -3.39 13.34 -9.47
N GLU A 110 -4.01 12.92 -10.57
CA GLU A 110 -5.44 12.59 -10.59
C GLU A 110 -5.65 11.10 -10.30
N VAL A 111 -6.46 10.79 -9.28
CA VAL A 111 -6.82 9.42 -8.93
C VAL A 111 -8.01 8.99 -9.77
N LYS A 112 -7.79 8.01 -10.66
CA LYS A 112 -8.84 7.48 -11.57
C LYS A 112 -9.26 6.05 -11.28
N VAL A 113 -8.45 5.32 -10.51
CA VAL A 113 -8.66 3.91 -10.21
C VAL A 113 -8.30 3.66 -8.77
N LEU A 114 -9.12 2.88 -8.08
CA LEU A 114 -8.76 2.22 -6.84
C LEU A 114 -8.97 0.71 -7.02
N GLU A 115 -8.09 -0.08 -6.43
CA GLU A 115 -8.15 -1.53 -6.43
C GLU A 115 -8.02 -2.08 -5.02
N ARG A 116 -8.48 -3.32 -4.81
CA ARG A 116 -8.23 -4.08 -3.60
C ARG A 116 -7.98 -5.54 -3.91
N HIS A 117 -7.22 -6.17 -3.02
CA HIS A 117 -6.97 -7.63 -3.02
C HIS A 117 -7.67 -8.24 -1.79
N PRO A 118 -8.91 -8.74 -1.92
CA PRO A 118 -9.74 -9.07 -0.76
C PRO A 118 -9.19 -10.23 0.09
N PHE A 119 -8.49 -11.18 -0.52
CA PHE A 119 -8.02 -12.40 0.15
C PHE A 119 -6.51 -12.43 0.46
N THR A 120 -5.78 -11.34 0.19
CA THR A 120 -4.33 -11.30 0.44
C THR A 120 -3.85 -9.92 0.82
N THR A 121 -2.80 -9.86 1.63
CA THR A 121 -1.95 -8.67 1.65
C THR A 121 -1.17 -8.55 0.34
N GLN A 122 -0.77 -7.34 -0.03
CA GLN A 122 0.11 -7.12 -1.17
C GLN A 122 1.24 -6.17 -0.75
N THR A 123 2.48 -6.63 -0.91
CA THR A 123 3.67 -5.88 -0.52
C THR A 123 4.41 -5.40 -1.74
N PHE A 124 4.67 -4.10 -1.86
CA PHE A 124 5.58 -3.51 -2.84
C PHE A 124 6.89 -3.11 -2.16
N THR A 125 7.99 -3.73 -2.59
CA THR A 125 9.34 -3.43 -2.09
C THR A 125 10.17 -2.78 -3.19
N PRO A 126 10.51 -1.48 -3.08
CA PRO A 126 11.33 -0.83 -4.10
C PRO A 126 12.72 -1.46 -4.15
N LEU A 127 13.19 -1.77 -5.36
CA LEU A 127 14.58 -2.11 -5.65
C LEU A 127 15.26 -0.89 -6.25
N THR A 128 15.95 -0.13 -5.41
CA THR A 128 16.65 1.07 -5.84
C THR A 128 18.03 1.15 -5.24
N LYS A 129 18.97 1.69 -6.02
CA LYS A 129 20.32 2.03 -5.54
C LYS A 129 20.35 3.35 -4.78
N ASP A 130 19.33 4.19 -4.95
CA ASP A 130 19.23 5.53 -4.37
C ASP A 130 17.90 5.67 -3.62
N GLY A 131 17.73 4.90 -2.54
CA GLY A 131 16.52 4.90 -1.71
C GLY A 131 16.16 6.28 -1.17
N GLY A 132 17.18 7.10 -0.89
CA GLY A 132 17.04 8.49 -0.46
C GLY A 132 16.41 9.40 -1.50
N ARG A 133 16.54 9.14 -2.81
CA ARG A 133 15.92 9.95 -3.88
C ARG A 133 14.68 9.34 -4.51
N THR A 134 14.56 8.02 -4.53
CA THR A 134 13.36 7.37 -5.07
C THR A 134 12.14 7.77 -4.26
N ARG A 135 11.07 8.17 -4.95
CA ARG A 135 9.79 8.52 -4.35
C ARG A 135 8.67 7.82 -5.09
N TYR A 136 7.63 7.45 -4.36
CA TYR A 136 6.39 6.96 -4.95
C TYR A 136 5.20 7.39 -4.09
N LEU A 137 4.06 7.56 -4.73
CA LEU A 137 2.82 7.98 -4.09
C LEU A 137 1.99 6.75 -3.72
N VAL A 138 1.48 6.74 -2.50
CA VAL A 138 0.55 5.76 -1.97
C VAL A 138 -0.77 6.46 -1.70
N VAL A 139 -1.85 5.99 -2.31
CA VAL A 139 -3.20 6.52 -2.07
C VAL A 139 -4.06 5.37 -1.59
N VAL A 140 -4.75 5.54 -0.46
CA VAL A 140 -5.57 4.51 0.19
C VAL A 140 -6.91 5.07 0.63
N ALA A 141 -7.92 4.21 0.67
CA ALA A 141 -9.25 4.55 1.17
C ALA A 141 -9.72 3.51 2.20
N PRO A 142 -10.44 3.93 3.25
CA PRO A 142 -11.27 3.01 4.02
C PRO A 142 -12.34 2.36 3.14
N THR A 143 -12.92 1.28 3.64
CA THR A 143 -14.07 0.63 3.00
C THR A 143 -15.34 1.13 3.66
N LEU A 144 -16.34 1.50 2.85
CA LEU A 144 -17.69 1.80 3.33
C LEU A 144 -18.34 0.55 3.92
N GLU A 145 -19.38 0.74 4.73
CA GLU A 145 -20.26 -0.36 5.10
C GLU A 145 -20.90 -0.95 3.84
N ALA A 146 -21.08 -2.28 3.84
CA ALA A 146 -21.62 -3.00 2.69
C ALA A 146 -23.07 -2.56 2.43
N SER A 147 -23.37 -2.29 1.16
CA SER A 147 -24.70 -2.03 0.64
C SER A 147 -25.24 -3.23 -0.13
N THR A 148 -26.52 -3.21 -0.51
CA THR A 148 -27.13 -4.26 -1.34
C THR A 148 -26.44 -4.43 -2.70
N GLY A 149 -25.77 -3.38 -3.21
CA GLY A 149 -25.00 -3.44 -4.45
C GLY A 149 -23.70 -4.24 -4.33
N ASP A 150 -23.22 -4.48 -3.11
CA ASP A 150 -21.92 -5.09 -2.84
C ASP A 150 -22.02 -6.59 -2.52
N GLU A 151 -23.24 -7.13 -2.39
CA GLU A 151 -23.51 -8.51 -1.94
C GLU A 151 -22.86 -9.59 -2.83
N GLY A 152 -22.63 -9.28 -4.10
CA GLY A 152 -21.99 -10.20 -5.06
C GLY A 152 -20.45 -10.20 -5.03
N LEU A 153 -19.81 -9.27 -4.31
CA LEU A 153 -18.35 -9.17 -4.29
C LEU A 153 -17.73 -10.16 -3.31
N PRO A 154 -16.86 -11.08 -3.76
CA PRO A 154 -16.26 -12.07 -2.87
C PRO A 154 -15.27 -11.37 -1.93
N VAL A 155 -15.49 -11.56 -0.63
CA VAL A 155 -14.58 -11.13 0.44
C VAL A 155 -14.53 -12.18 1.55
N PRO A 156 -13.43 -12.26 2.32
CA PRO A 156 -13.39 -13.14 3.48
C PRO A 156 -14.36 -12.68 4.56
N ARG A 157 -14.91 -13.65 5.32
CA ARG A 157 -15.88 -13.37 6.38
C ARG A 157 -15.14 -12.83 7.61
N LYS A 158 -15.60 -11.69 8.14
CA LYS A 158 -14.96 -11.00 9.28
C LYS A 158 -14.86 -11.92 10.51
N GLU A 159 -15.85 -12.77 10.74
CA GLU A 159 -15.92 -13.68 11.89
C GLU A 159 -14.88 -14.82 11.82
N ARG A 160 -14.42 -15.15 10.61
CA ARG A 160 -13.43 -16.22 10.38
C ARG A 160 -12.00 -15.70 10.30
N ASP A 161 -11.80 -14.39 10.47
CA ASP A 161 -10.49 -13.77 10.32
C ASP A 161 -9.51 -14.14 11.44
N GLY A 162 -10.02 -14.37 12.66
CA GLY A 162 -9.24 -14.70 13.86
C GLY A 162 -8.27 -13.61 14.34
N LYS A 163 -7.99 -12.58 13.52
CA LYS A 163 -7.08 -11.47 13.79
C LYS A 163 -7.78 -10.11 13.86
N GLY A 164 -9.05 -10.03 13.43
CA GLY A 164 -9.83 -8.80 13.37
C GLY A 164 -9.39 -7.87 12.24
N GLY A 165 -10.26 -6.95 11.82
CA GLY A 165 -9.89 -5.84 10.94
C GLY A 165 -10.01 -6.05 9.43
N LEU A 166 -10.77 -7.05 8.96
CA LEU A 166 -11.13 -7.11 7.53
C LEU A 166 -12.15 -6.02 7.17
N PRO A 167 -11.96 -5.30 6.05
CA PRO A 167 -12.82 -4.19 5.66
C PRO A 167 -14.26 -4.60 5.30
N GLY A 168 -14.45 -5.78 4.69
CA GLY A 168 -15.73 -6.23 4.15
C GLY A 168 -15.91 -5.91 2.67
N SER A 169 -17.13 -6.05 2.15
CA SER A 169 -17.42 -5.97 0.70
C SER A 169 -17.68 -4.56 0.17
N GLY A 170 -17.90 -3.56 1.02
CA GLY A 170 -18.25 -2.21 0.57
C GLY A 170 -17.21 -1.56 -0.37
N LEU A 171 -17.67 -0.56 -1.12
CA LEU A 171 -16.85 0.27 -2.01
C LEU A 171 -15.89 1.19 -1.23
N PRO A 172 -14.89 1.81 -1.89
CA PRO A 172 -13.98 2.74 -1.21
C PRO A 172 -14.72 3.99 -0.73
N ASP A 173 -14.42 4.40 0.50
CA ASP A 173 -14.86 5.70 1.03
C ASP A 173 -14.01 6.83 0.40
N LEU A 174 -14.50 7.33 -0.74
CA LEU A 174 -13.93 8.47 -1.44
C LEU A 174 -13.96 9.78 -0.63
N GLY A 175 -14.65 9.81 0.52
CA GLY A 175 -14.70 10.88 1.51
C GLY A 175 -13.63 10.76 2.61
N GLN A 176 -12.92 9.63 2.70
CA GLN A 176 -11.86 9.38 3.70
C GLN A 176 -10.49 8.98 3.14
N LEU A 177 -10.29 9.00 1.82
CA LEU A 177 -8.97 8.90 1.16
C LEU A 177 -7.83 9.60 1.91
N ARG A 178 -6.68 8.91 1.94
CA ARG A 178 -5.39 9.41 2.41
C ARG A 178 -4.36 9.25 1.30
N ALA A 179 -3.39 10.17 1.28
CA ALA A 179 -2.28 10.14 0.33
C ALA A 179 -0.96 10.31 1.07
N PHE A 180 0.03 9.51 0.70
CA PHE A 180 1.35 9.50 1.32
C PHE A 180 2.45 9.50 0.25
N VAL A 181 3.53 10.21 0.52
CA VAL A 181 4.78 10.09 -0.24
C VAL A 181 5.70 9.14 0.52
N ALA A 182 6.04 8.02 -0.11
CA ALA A 182 6.99 7.04 0.39
C ALA A 182 8.38 7.27 -0.22
N THR A 183 9.43 6.85 0.49
CA THR A 183 10.81 6.81 -0.02
C THR A 183 11.17 5.45 -0.57
N GLY A 184 12.27 5.35 -1.33
CA GLY A 184 12.79 4.07 -1.80
C GLY A 184 13.39 3.17 -0.70
N GLU A 185 13.39 3.61 0.55
CA GLU A 185 13.79 2.83 1.73
C GLU A 185 12.60 2.27 2.51
N GLN A 186 11.39 2.54 2.01
CA GLN A 186 10.14 2.08 2.58
C GLN A 186 9.51 1.11 1.60
N ALA A 187 9.21 -0.09 2.05
CA ALA A 187 8.25 -0.97 1.39
C ALA A 187 6.88 -0.80 2.04
N VAL A 188 5.82 -1.01 1.26
CA VAL A 188 4.43 -0.87 1.72
C VAL A 188 3.73 -2.20 1.55
N THR A 189 3.08 -2.65 2.61
CA THR A 189 2.17 -3.79 2.59
C THR A 189 0.75 -3.29 2.77
N TYR A 190 -0.08 -3.38 1.74
CA TYR A 190 -1.52 -3.16 1.87
C TYR A 190 -2.15 -4.32 2.62
N GLY A 191 -3.02 -4.01 3.58
CA GLY A 191 -3.87 -4.98 4.27
C GLY A 191 -4.81 -5.70 3.31
N ALA A 192 -5.21 -6.92 3.67
CA ALA A 192 -6.18 -7.68 2.86
C ALA A 192 -7.50 -6.90 2.74
N GLY A 193 -7.92 -6.65 1.51
CA GLY A 193 -9.10 -5.87 1.16
C GLY A 193 -8.97 -4.36 1.28
N THR A 194 -7.81 -3.82 1.66
CA THR A 194 -7.58 -2.35 1.68
C THR A 194 -7.67 -1.79 0.27
N TRP A 195 -8.52 -0.78 0.06
CA TRP A 195 -8.58 -0.04 -1.19
C TRP A 195 -7.35 0.88 -1.34
N HIS A 196 -6.71 0.82 -2.50
CA HIS A 196 -5.54 1.62 -2.82
C HIS A 196 -5.47 1.94 -4.31
N ALA A 197 -4.78 3.01 -4.69
CA ALA A 197 -4.52 3.27 -6.11
C ALA A 197 -3.43 2.32 -6.64
N PRO A 198 -3.48 1.92 -7.92
CA PRO A 198 -2.37 1.24 -8.58
C PRO A 198 -1.07 2.04 -8.42
N MET A 199 0.08 1.36 -8.33
CA MET A 199 1.35 1.98 -7.96
C MET A 199 1.70 3.23 -8.78
N VAL A 200 2.07 4.31 -8.07
CA VAL A 200 2.40 5.62 -8.65
C VAL A 200 3.87 5.95 -8.40
N ALA A 201 4.75 5.53 -9.30
CA ALA A 201 6.13 5.95 -9.27
C ALA A 201 6.24 7.45 -9.56
N LEU A 202 7.10 8.15 -8.80
CA LEU A 202 7.37 9.58 -8.98
C LEU A 202 8.80 9.78 -9.48
N GLY A 203 8.98 10.68 -10.44
CA GLY A 203 10.28 10.96 -11.02
C GLY A 203 10.15 11.80 -12.30
N ASP A 204 11.26 11.91 -13.01
CA ASP A 204 11.27 12.52 -14.34
C ASP A 204 10.64 11.58 -15.36
N GLN A 205 10.07 12.15 -16.43
CA GLN A 205 9.50 11.37 -17.51
C GLN A 205 10.54 10.43 -18.13
N GLY A 206 10.15 9.19 -18.39
CA GLY A 206 11.05 8.15 -18.90
C GLY A 206 11.86 7.41 -17.83
N THR A 207 11.71 7.77 -16.56
CA THR A 207 12.25 7.00 -15.43
C THR A 207 11.25 5.97 -14.92
N ALA A 208 11.73 4.98 -14.16
CA ALA A 208 10.89 3.96 -13.53
C ALA A 208 11.42 3.59 -12.14
N VAL A 209 10.55 3.01 -11.32
CA VAL A 209 10.91 2.35 -10.07
C VAL A 209 10.55 0.87 -10.18
N ASP A 210 11.53 0.01 -9.93
CA ASP A 210 11.33 -1.44 -9.90
C ASP A 210 10.84 -1.85 -8.52
N PHE A 211 9.79 -2.66 -8.46
CA PHE A 211 9.25 -3.20 -7.23
C PHE A 211 9.22 -4.73 -7.26
N VAL A 212 9.80 -5.36 -6.24
CA VAL A 212 9.44 -6.75 -5.92
C VAL A 212 8.09 -6.72 -5.22
N VAL A 213 7.13 -7.44 -5.79
CA VAL A 213 5.77 -7.54 -5.29
C VAL A 213 5.55 -8.93 -4.73
N ILE A 214 5.03 -9.00 -3.50
CA ILE A 214 4.70 -10.25 -2.81
C ILE A 214 3.22 -10.27 -2.48
N GLN A 215 2.51 -11.30 -2.94
CA GLN A 215 1.10 -11.54 -2.63
C GLN A 215 0.78 -13.03 -2.74
N PHE A 216 -0.43 -13.44 -2.36
CA PHE A 216 -1.00 -14.72 -2.75
C PHE A 216 -1.98 -14.52 -3.91
N ALA A 217 -2.08 -15.48 -4.82
CA ALA A 217 -3.07 -15.46 -5.90
C ALA A 217 -3.57 -16.87 -6.16
N ASN A 218 -4.85 -16.97 -6.53
CA ASN A 218 -5.48 -18.22 -6.98
C ASN A 218 -5.92 -18.18 -8.45
N ASP A 219 -5.53 -17.13 -9.17
CA ASP A 219 -5.76 -16.90 -10.60
C ASP A 219 -7.25 -16.73 -10.96
N THR A 220 -8.12 -16.50 -9.96
CA THR A 220 -9.54 -16.15 -10.15
C THR A 220 -9.69 -14.63 -10.10
N ALA A 221 -9.90 -14.00 -11.26
CA ALA A 221 -9.76 -12.55 -11.44
C ALA A 221 -10.45 -11.66 -10.39
N VAL A 222 -11.70 -11.95 -10.02
CA VAL A 222 -12.47 -11.15 -9.04
C VAL A 222 -12.10 -11.43 -7.57
N GLU A 223 -11.49 -12.59 -7.31
CA GLU A 223 -10.98 -12.96 -5.99
C GLU A 223 -9.57 -12.41 -5.79
N ASP A 224 -8.77 -12.39 -6.85
CA ASP A 224 -7.43 -11.82 -6.83
C ASP A 224 -7.47 -10.29 -6.78
N CYS A 225 -8.28 -9.62 -7.62
CA CYS A 225 -8.28 -8.15 -7.70
C CYS A 225 -9.64 -7.57 -8.09
N GLN A 226 -10.13 -6.63 -7.28
CA GLN A 226 -11.35 -5.85 -7.55
C GLN A 226 -10.96 -4.40 -7.78
N GLU A 227 -11.32 -3.87 -8.96
CA GLU A 227 -10.99 -2.50 -9.39
C GLU A 227 -12.27 -1.67 -9.53
N VAL A 228 -12.20 -0.41 -9.13
CA VAL A 228 -13.24 0.58 -9.40
C VAL A 228 -12.68 1.73 -10.21
N MET A 229 -13.40 2.11 -11.26
CA MET A 229 -13.08 3.28 -12.07
C MET A 229 -13.77 4.50 -11.48
N LEU A 230 -13.04 5.61 -11.37
CA LEU A 230 -13.58 6.88 -10.88
C LEU A 230 -13.89 7.78 -12.08
N GLU A 231 -15.17 8.09 -12.25
CA GLU A 231 -15.68 8.88 -13.38
C GLU A 231 -16.13 10.27 -12.94
N SER A 232 -15.95 11.25 -13.83
CA SER A 232 -16.53 12.57 -13.64
C SER A 232 -18.05 12.56 -13.92
N SER A 233 -18.81 13.36 -13.17
CA SER A 233 -20.25 13.53 -13.43
C SER A 233 -20.49 14.47 -14.62
N GLY A 234 -21.43 14.13 -15.52
CA GLY A 234 -21.62 14.77 -16.83
C GLY A 234 -22.11 16.23 -16.92
N ILE A 235 -21.86 17.07 -15.91
CA ILE A 235 -22.15 18.53 -15.96
C ILE A 235 -20.99 19.36 -15.36
N GLU A 236 -20.28 18.81 -14.37
CA GLU A 236 -19.07 19.38 -13.77
C GLU A 236 -17.99 18.30 -13.77
N ASN A 237 -16.81 18.58 -14.33
CA ASN A 237 -15.67 17.67 -14.33
C ASN A 237 -15.13 17.44 -12.90
N ARG A 238 -15.85 16.65 -12.11
CA ARG A 238 -15.50 16.35 -10.72
C ARG A 238 -14.37 15.34 -10.67
N ASN A 239 -13.34 15.64 -9.90
CA ASN A 239 -12.16 14.78 -9.80
C ASN A 239 -11.58 14.68 -8.39
N ILE A 240 -10.70 13.70 -8.22
CA ILE A 240 -9.91 13.51 -7.01
C ILE A 240 -8.46 13.81 -7.37
N MET A 241 -7.97 14.95 -6.87
CA MET A 241 -6.62 15.41 -7.08
C MET A 241 -5.79 15.24 -5.81
N VAL A 242 -4.62 14.64 -5.95
CA VAL A 242 -3.60 14.55 -4.92
C VAL A 242 -2.46 15.50 -5.28
N LYS A 243 -2.25 16.50 -4.45
CA LYS A 243 -1.08 17.37 -4.52
C LYS A 243 0.11 16.69 -3.85
N VAL A 244 1.23 16.59 -4.56
CA VAL A 244 2.50 16.04 -4.10
C VAL A 244 3.45 17.19 -3.78
N PRO A 245 3.68 17.54 -2.50
CA PRO A 245 4.51 18.69 -2.15
C PRO A 245 5.90 18.62 -2.81
N THR A 246 6.33 19.71 -3.45
CA THR A 246 7.61 19.76 -4.20
C THR A 246 8.81 19.38 -3.33
N GLN A 247 8.76 19.74 -2.04
CA GLN A 247 9.79 19.37 -1.06
C GLN A 247 9.87 17.84 -0.89
N LEU A 248 8.74 17.14 -0.87
CA LEU A 248 8.72 15.67 -0.76
C LEU A 248 9.13 14.99 -2.08
N LYS A 249 8.91 15.66 -3.22
CA LYS A 249 9.35 15.22 -4.55
C LYS A 249 10.86 15.32 -4.75
N LEU A 250 11.50 16.32 -4.14
CA LEU A 250 12.92 16.66 -4.38
C LEU A 250 13.84 16.48 -3.17
N ALA A 251 13.31 16.23 -1.97
CA ALA A 251 14.12 16.10 -0.77
C ALA A 251 15.13 14.97 -0.95
N ARG A 252 16.41 15.32 -1.09
CA ARG A 252 17.50 14.50 -0.59
C ARG A 252 17.44 14.65 0.93
N LEU A 253 17.01 13.60 1.62
CA LEU A 253 17.26 13.50 3.06
C LEU A 253 18.66 12.92 3.23
#